data_AF-A0A6B3FU07-F1
#
_entry.id   AF-A0A6B3FU07-F1
#
_cell.length_a   1.000
_cell.length_b   1.000
_cell.length_c   1.000
_cell.angle_alpha   90.00
_cell.angle_beta   90.00
_cell.angle_gamma   90.00
#
_symmetry.space_group_name_H-M   'P 1'
#
loop_
_entity.id
_entity.type
_entity.pdbx_description
1 polymer ?
#
loop_
_entity_poly.entity_id
_entity_poly.type
_entity_poly.pdbx_seq_one_letter_code
_entity_poly.pdbx_strand_id
1 'polypeptide(L)'
;DGRIYAFEPLPPLHDSLRRNAALHGLGARLFDCALGATAHEETFTFYPHNTVNSTRTATAPEAHDLVRSFLRNKAKPADGARPDGTAEELIDEIVESRLESRSFTCRVRTFSEIIEQEALDRIDLLKIDVEGAEHEVLKGIRPQHWPLIRQLAIELHDVDGRLAEVQALLKGHGYDVVCEQDSSLLHDTVLYNVYARRADGHGTAPHPAAAPAQHCWSGRTALLDDVRGSLRDVLPHYMLPSAYTLLEALPLNQNGKLDRNALPDPGRPRTDPTPPRTRAEQDLCSLIADVLRVDQVETGDNFFDLGGDSLLASGLTGRIGRELGVRVLINEVYAAPDVAALARVVEKAPKARTPQLRRRGTGERG
;
A
#
# COMPACT_ATOMS: atom_id res chain seq x y z
N ASP A 1 -10.86 -26.25 8.34
CA ASP A 1 -11.37 -25.11 9.13
C ASP A 1 -10.22 -24.32 9.70
N GLY A 2 -9.82 -23.23 9.04
CA GLY A 2 -8.79 -22.31 9.52
C GLY A 2 -9.40 -21.23 10.39
N ARG A 3 -8.73 -20.86 11.49
CA ARG A 3 -9.09 -19.70 12.33
C ARG A 3 -8.12 -18.56 12.03
N ILE A 4 -8.65 -17.37 11.79
CA ILE A 4 -7.85 -16.17 11.49
C ILE A 4 -7.86 -15.27 12.71
N TYR A 5 -6.69 -14.85 13.16
CA TYR A 5 -6.51 -13.84 14.20
C TYR A 5 -5.77 -12.65 13.59
N ALA A 6 -6.30 -11.44 13.73
CA ALA A 6 -5.70 -10.23 13.17
C ALA A 6 -5.64 -9.12 14.22
N PHE A 7 -4.59 -8.31 14.14
CA PHE A 7 -4.26 -7.28 15.12
C PHE A 7 -4.19 -5.94 14.41
N GLU A 8 -4.93 -4.97 14.92
CA GLU A 8 -4.88 -3.59 14.42
C GLU A 8 -5.10 -2.63 15.60
N PRO A 9 -4.02 -2.02 16.13
CA PRO A 9 -4.11 -1.13 17.29
C PRO A 9 -4.81 0.21 17.01
N LEU A 10 -4.89 0.65 15.75
CA LEU A 10 -5.42 1.97 15.41
C LEU A 10 -6.93 1.91 15.18
N PRO A 11 -7.78 2.61 15.97
CA PRO A 11 -9.23 2.48 15.87
C PRO A 11 -9.81 2.69 14.46
N PRO A 12 -9.37 3.70 13.67
CA PRO A 12 -9.88 3.89 12.30
C PRO A 12 -9.56 2.72 11.35
N LEU A 13 -8.39 2.11 11.50
CA LEU A 13 -7.96 0.97 10.69
C LEU A 13 -8.64 -0.31 11.18
N HIS A 14 -8.76 -0.50 12.49
CA HIS A 14 -9.46 -1.64 13.10
C HIS A 14 -10.92 -1.69 12.66
N ASP A 15 -11.59 -0.55 12.61
CA ASP A 15 -12.97 -0.45 12.10
C ASP A 15 -13.06 -0.81 10.61
N SER A 16 -12.05 -0.44 9.82
CA SER A 16 -11.99 -0.79 8.39
C SER A 16 -11.75 -2.28 8.21
N LEU A 17 -10.81 -2.87 8.96
CA LEU A 17 -10.55 -4.30 9.01
C LEU A 17 -11.80 -5.09 9.41
N ARG A 18 -12.55 -4.62 10.43
CA ARG A 18 -13.80 -5.23 10.87
C ARG A 18 -14.88 -5.21 9.79
N ARG A 19 -15.06 -4.09 9.09
CA ARG A 19 -16.00 -4.00 7.96
C ARG A 19 -15.61 -4.94 6.83
N ASN A 20 -14.32 -5.00 6.48
CA ASN A 20 -13.82 -5.88 5.42
C ASN A 20 -13.99 -7.35 5.78
N ALA A 21 -13.66 -7.74 7.02
CA ALA A 21 -13.83 -9.11 7.50
C ALA A 21 -15.31 -9.55 7.47
N ALA A 22 -16.24 -8.64 7.82
CA ALA A 22 -17.67 -8.91 7.73
C ALA A 22 -18.16 -9.00 6.26
N LEU A 23 -17.72 -8.08 5.39
CA LEU A 23 -18.09 -8.04 3.98
C LEU A 23 -17.71 -9.32 3.24
N HIS A 24 -16.54 -9.89 3.57
CA HIS A 24 -16.02 -11.10 2.92
C HIS A 24 -16.27 -12.39 3.72
N GLY A 25 -17.02 -12.32 4.84
CA GLY A 25 -17.34 -13.50 5.65
C GLY A 25 -16.12 -14.24 6.20
N LEU A 26 -15.01 -13.54 6.47
CA LEU A 26 -13.71 -14.16 6.83
C LEU A 26 -13.71 -14.87 8.19
N GLY A 27 -14.70 -14.60 9.06
CA GLY A 27 -14.76 -15.20 10.40
C GLY A 27 -13.55 -14.91 11.29
N ALA A 28 -12.82 -13.82 11.02
CA ALA A 28 -11.59 -13.48 11.73
C ALA A 28 -11.86 -12.91 13.13
N ARG A 29 -11.03 -13.32 14.10
CA ARG A 29 -10.97 -12.75 15.45
C ARG A 29 -10.04 -11.53 15.42
N LEU A 30 -10.60 -10.35 15.68
CA LEU A 30 -9.86 -9.08 15.61
C LEU A 30 -9.48 -8.61 17.01
N PHE A 31 -8.26 -8.08 17.13
CA PHE A 31 -7.73 -7.46 18.34
C PHE A 31 -7.39 -5.99 18.09
N ASP A 32 -7.80 -5.14 19.01
CA ASP A 32 -7.55 -3.70 19.05
C ASP A 32 -6.30 -3.33 19.87
N CYS A 33 -5.32 -4.25 19.90
CA CYS A 33 -4.07 -4.10 20.64
C CYS A 33 -2.86 -4.22 19.72
N ALA A 34 -1.77 -3.56 20.10
CA ALA A 34 -0.46 -3.74 19.48
C ALA A 34 0.25 -4.96 20.08
N LEU A 35 1.23 -5.50 19.34
CA LEU A 35 2.09 -6.57 19.82
C LEU A 35 3.50 -6.05 20.07
N GLY A 36 4.15 -6.51 21.14
CA GLY A 36 5.52 -6.14 21.48
C GLY A 36 6.17 -7.08 22.50
N ALA A 37 7.39 -6.73 22.94
CA ALA A 37 8.20 -7.58 23.80
C ALA A 37 7.63 -7.71 25.23
N THR A 38 7.04 -6.64 25.74
CA THR A 38 6.44 -6.57 27.07
C THR A 38 5.13 -5.81 27.02
N ALA A 39 4.23 -6.10 27.95
CA ALA A 39 2.94 -5.44 27.99
C ALA A 39 3.04 -4.04 28.61
N HIS A 40 2.83 -2.98 27.84
CA HIS A 40 2.72 -1.57 28.30
C HIS A 40 1.59 -0.81 27.57
N GLU A 41 1.33 0.45 27.94
CA GLU A 41 0.51 1.35 27.12
C GLU A 41 1.43 2.17 26.21
N GLU A 42 1.01 2.40 24.99
CA GLU A 42 1.80 3.14 24.00
C GLU A 42 0.90 4.04 23.16
N THR A 43 1.44 5.19 22.76
CA THR A 43 0.73 6.16 21.91
C THR A 43 1.28 6.12 20.51
N PHE A 44 0.41 5.80 19.56
CA PHE A 44 0.71 5.72 18.14
C PHE A 44 0.24 6.99 17.42
N THR A 45 0.98 7.38 16.39
CA THR A 45 0.60 8.49 15.51
C THR A 45 0.03 7.91 14.21
N PHE A 46 -1.18 8.32 13.85
CA PHE A 46 -1.89 7.91 12.65
C PHE A 46 -2.05 9.10 11.72
N TYR A 47 -1.74 8.90 10.44
CA TYR A 47 -1.91 9.91 9.39
C TYR A 47 -3.08 9.51 8.48
N PRO A 48 -4.29 10.08 8.62
CA PRO A 48 -5.48 9.65 7.89
C PRO A 48 -5.35 9.76 6.37
N HIS A 49 -4.46 10.63 5.91
CA HIS A 49 -4.19 10.86 4.50
C HIS A 49 -2.89 10.20 4.04
N ASN A 50 -2.18 9.48 4.90
CA ASN A 50 -1.01 8.69 4.54
C ASN A 50 -0.99 7.38 5.33
N THR A 51 -1.55 6.33 4.76
CA THR A 51 -1.65 5.02 5.41
C THR A 51 -0.34 4.23 5.41
N VAL A 52 0.74 4.76 4.82
CA VAL A 52 2.01 4.02 4.60
C VAL A 52 2.98 4.13 5.79
N ASN A 53 2.67 4.90 6.83
CA ASN A 53 3.55 5.02 8.00
C ASN A 53 2.76 5.17 9.29
N SER A 54 2.57 4.07 10.02
CA SER A 54 2.12 4.07 11.41
C SER A 54 3.32 3.75 12.31
N THR A 55 4.31 4.64 12.32
CA THR A 55 5.60 4.35 12.97
C THR A 55 5.55 4.52 14.48
N ARG A 56 6.21 3.58 15.17
CA ARG A 56 6.45 3.58 16.63
C ARG A 56 7.69 4.38 17.03
N THR A 57 8.59 4.63 16.08
CA THR A 57 10.01 4.95 16.33
C THR A 57 10.43 6.38 16.06
N ALA A 58 9.49 7.27 15.80
CA ALA A 58 9.83 8.68 15.67
C ALA A 58 8.97 9.49 16.62
N THR A 59 9.63 10.36 17.37
CA THR A 59 8.92 11.51 17.93
C THR A 59 8.15 12.16 16.78
N ALA A 60 6.92 12.63 16.99
CA ALA A 60 6.07 13.18 15.93
C ALA A 60 6.80 14.10 14.90
N PRO A 61 7.84 14.89 15.27
CA PRO A 61 8.66 15.63 14.31
C PRO A 61 9.51 14.78 13.35
N GLU A 62 10.17 13.72 13.82
CA GLU A 62 11.05 12.87 12.99
C GLU A 62 10.25 12.03 11.98
N ALA A 63 9.05 11.58 12.35
CA ALA A 63 8.14 10.85 11.48
C ALA A 63 7.63 11.77 10.37
N HIS A 64 7.31 13.01 10.76
CA HIS A 64 6.86 14.05 9.88
C HIS A 64 7.94 14.43 8.85
N ASP A 65 9.21 14.52 9.26
CA ASP A 65 10.34 14.80 8.37
C ASP A 65 10.69 13.62 7.45
N LEU A 66 10.57 12.38 7.94
CA LEU A 66 10.73 11.17 7.12
C LEU A 66 9.63 11.08 6.06
N VAL A 67 8.36 11.25 6.45
CA VAL A 67 7.22 11.27 5.53
C VAL A 67 7.34 12.41 4.53
N ARG A 68 7.71 13.62 4.97
CA ARG A 68 8.01 14.77 4.11
C ARG A 68 9.11 14.44 3.09
N SER A 69 10.19 13.82 3.53
CA SER A 69 11.31 13.45 2.65
C SER A 69 10.93 12.36 1.66
N PHE A 70 10.16 11.36 2.09
CA PHE A 70 9.61 10.30 1.23
C PHE A 70 8.68 10.87 0.16
N LEU A 71 7.71 11.70 0.56
CA LEU A 71 6.78 12.36 -0.36
C LEU A 71 7.50 13.30 -1.33
N ARG A 72 8.51 14.05 -0.87
CA ARG A 72 9.37 14.87 -1.73
C ARG A 72 10.18 14.02 -2.72
N ASN A 73 10.77 12.91 -2.28
CA ASN A 73 11.54 12.02 -3.15
C ASN A 73 10.66 11.34 -4.20
N LYS A 74 9.46 10.91 -3.81
CA LYS A 74 8.48 10.35 -4.75
C LYS A 74 7.99 11.38 -5.78
N ALA A 75 8.07 12.67 -5.46
CA ALA A 75 7.72 13.76 -6.37
C ALA A 75 8.92 14.30 -7.20
N LYS A 76 10.15 13.80 -7.01
CA LYS A 76 11.33 14.23 -7.79
C LYS A 76 11.37 13.59 -9.19
N PRO A 77 11.88 14.29 -10.22
CA PRO A 77 12.07 13.70 -11.55
C PRO A 77 13.10 12.56 -11.52
N ALA A 78 12.89 11.53 -12.36
CA ALA A 78 13.84 10.43 -12.55
C ALA A 78 15.22 10.88 -13.08
N ASP A 79 15.29 12.08 -13.69
CA ASP A 79 16.48 12.62 -14.35
C ASP A 79 17.33 13.57 -13.48
N GLY A 80 17.04 13.67 -12.18
CA GLY A 80 17.87 14.44 -11.23
C GLY A 80 17.84 15.98 -11.39
N ALA A 81 17.02 16.51 -12.30
CA ALA A 81 16.83 17.95 -12.46
C ALA A 81 16.17 18.57 -11.22
N ARG A 82 16.66 19.73 -10.77
CA ARG A 82 16.02 20.48 -9.67
C ARG A 82 14.66 21.02 -10.16
N PRO A 83 13.56 20.78 -9.41
CA PRO A 83 12.26 21.37 -9.74
C PRO A 83 12.33 22.91 -9.70
N ASP A 84 11.53 23.58 -10.53
CA ASP A 84 11.36 25.03 -10.45
C ASP A 84 10.62 25.43 -9.16
N GLY A 85 10.70 26.72 -8.77
CA GLY A 85 10.18 27.20 -7.49
C GLY A 85 8.66 27.00 -7.31
N THR A 86 7.90 27.03 -8.40
CA THR A 86 6.46 26.74 -8.42
C THR A 86 6.14 25.27 -8.17
N ALA A 87 6.94 24.34 -8.71
CA ALA A 87 6.79 22.91 -8.44
C ALA A 87 7.17 22.57 -6.99
N GLU A 88 8.16 23.25 -6.41
CA GLU A 88 8.60 23.02 -5.03
C GLU A 88 7.55 23.47 -4.00
N GLU A 89 6.93 24.64 -4.19
CA GLU A 89 5.81 25.11 -3.35
C GLU A 89 4.58 24.18 -3.42
N LEU A 90 4.29 23.64 -4.60
CA LEU A 90 3.19 22.69 -4.81
C LEU A 90 3.43 21.35 -4.10
N ILE A 91 4.68 20.88 -4.09
CA ILE A 91 5.06 19.66 -3.37
C ILE A 91 4.90 19.89 -1.86
N ASP A 92 5.33 21.05 -1.35
CA ASP A 92 5.24 21.34 0.08
C ASP A 92 3.79 21.46 0.57
N GLU A 93 2.88 22.02 -0.21
CA GLU A 93 1.46 22.08 0.14
C GLU A 93 0.78 20.69 0.13
N ILE A 94 1.11 19.84 -0.85
CA ILE A 94 0.66 18.44 -0.89
C ILE A 94 1.18 17.68 0.34
N VAL A 95 2.43 17.92 0.70
CA VAL A 95 3.07 17.31 1.87
C VAL A 95 2.39 17.77 3.16
N GLU A 96 2.16 19.07 3.36
CA GLU A 96 1.52 19.61 4.56
C GLU A 96 0.08 19.09 4.74
N SER A 97 -0.72 19.05 3.67
CA SER A 97 -2.09 18.52 3.74
C SER A 97 -2.16 17.02 4.09
N ARG A 98 -1.11 16.26 3.76
CA ARG A 98 -0.98 14.81 4.04
C ARG A 98 -0.48 14.52 5.46
N LEU A 99 0.09 15.51 6.13
CA LEU A 99 0.74 15.37 7.44
C LEU A 99 -0.20 15.65 8.62
N GLU A 100 -1.50 15.87 8.37
CA GLU A 100 -2.50 15.85 9.44
C GLU A 100 -2.40 14.52 10.21
N SER A 101 -2.12 14.60 11.51
CA SER A 101 -1.92 13.44 12.37
C SER A 101 -2.95 13.37 13.49
N ARG A 102 -3.21 12.16 13.96
CA ARG A 102 -4.03 11.86 15.12
C ARG A 102 -3.27 10.91 16.02
N SER A 103 -3.32 11.11 17.33
CA SER A 103 -2.66 10.22 18.28
C SER A 103 -3.69 9.31 18.94
N PHE A 104 -3.36 8.03 19.06
CA PHE A 104 -4.18 7.03 19.73
C PHE A 104 -3.33 6.27 20.73
N THR A 105 -3.79 6.20 21.98
CA THR A 105 -3.16 5.37 23.01
C THR A 105 -3.85 4.01 23.02
N CYS A 106 -3.09 2.93 22.94
CA CYS A 106 -3.60 1.57 23.04
C CYS A 106 -2.69 0.67 23.87
N ARG A 107 -3.21 -0.51 24.19
CA ARG A 107 -2.48 -1.53 24.94
C ARG A 107 -1.53 -2.27 24.00
N VAL A 108 -0.26 -2.31 24.36
CA VAL A 108 0.70 -3.29 23.81
C VAL A 108 0.63 -4.56 24.65
N ARG A 109 0.55 -5.69 23.98
CA ARG A 109 0.48 -7.04 24.56
C ARG A 109 1.60 -7.91 24.01
N THR A 110 1.94 -8.99 24.70
CA THR A 110 2.87 -9.98 24.11
C THR A 110 2.09 -10.99 23.28
N PHE A 111 2.69 -11.51 22.19
CA PHE A 111 2.02 -12.54 21.39
C PHE A 111 1.72 -13.80 22.22
N SER A 112 2.55 -14.08 23.23
CA SER A 112 2.33 -15.16 24.18
C SER A 112 1.08 -15.00 25.05
N GLU A 113 0.67 -13.78 25.38
CA GLU A 113 -0.60 -13.54 26.09
C GLU A 113 -1.80 -13.88 25.20
N ILE A 114 -1.66 -13.68 23.89
CA ILE A 114 -2.71 -14.02 22.93
C ILE A 114 -2.84 -15.53 22.77
N ILE A 115 -1.71 -16.23 22.67
CA ILE A 115 -1.67 -17.70 22.63
C ILE A 115 -2.39 -18.30 23.85
N GLU A 116 -2.12 -17.77 25.06
CA GLU A 116 -2.78 -18.22 26.28
C GLU A 116 -4.27 -17.85 26.33
N GLN A 117 -4.61 -16.60 25.96
CA GLN A 117 -6.00 -16.13 25.97
C GLN A 117 -6.88 -16.99 25.06
N GLU A 118 -6.41 -17.27 23.85
CA GLU A 118 -7.19 -17.99 22.83
C GLU A 118 -6.95 -19.51 22.89
N ALA A 119 -6.17 -19.98 23.88
CA ALA A 119 -5.79 -21.37 24.08
C ALA A 119 -5.28 -22.03 22.78
N LEU A 120 -4.37 -21.35 22.07
CA LEU A 120 -3.83 -21.82 20.80
C LEU A 120 -2.87 -22.99 21.05
N ASP A 121 -3.21 -24.14 20.48
CA ASP A 121 -2.40 -25.36 20.51
C ASP A 121 -1.55 -25.52 19.22
N ARG A 122 -1.87 -24.75 18.18
CA ARG A 122 -1.17 -24.75 16.90
C ARG A 122 -1.35 -23.41 16.17
N ILE A 123 -0.27 -22.94 15.54
CA ILE A 123 -0.24 -21.80 14.65
C ILE A 123 0.42 -22.24 13.34
N ASP A 124 -0.38 -22.35 12.27
CA ASP A 124 0.11 -22.78 10.96
C ASP A 124 1.00 -21.74 10.28
N LEU A 125 0.63 -20.47 10.41
CA LEU A 125 1.34 -19.33 9.85
C LEU A 125 1.21 -18.13 10.78
N LEU A 126 2.34 -17.52 11.11
CA LEU A 126 2.44 -16.22 11.74
C LEU A 126 3.00 -15.21 10.73
N LYS A 127 2.15 -14.32 10.22
CA LYS A 127 2.59 -13.17 9.41
C LYS A 127 2.89 -11.99 10.32
N ILE A 128 4.06 -11.38 10.17
CA ILE A 128 4.49 -10.21 10.93
C ILE A 128 4.85 -9.10 9.94
N ASP A 129 4.14 -7.99 10.06
CA ASP A 129 4.24 -6.83 9.19
C ASP A 129 3.82 -5.63 10.05
N VAL A 130 4.78 -5.10 10.81
CA VAL A 130 4.54 -4.17 11.92
C VAL A 130 5.51 -2.98 11.92
N GLU A 131 5.90 -2.52 10.73
CA GLU A 131 6.65 -1.29 10.47
C GLU A 131 7.67 -0.90 11.56
N GLY A 132 8.72 -1.73 11.71
CA GLY A 132 9.87 -1.46 12.57
C GLY A 132 9.79 -2.06 13.98
N ALA A 133 8.67 -2.70 14.36
CA ALA A 133 8.50 -3.39 15.64
C ALA A 133 8.63 -4.92 15.55
N GLU A 134 9.10 -5.47 14.42
CA GLU A 134 9.05 -6.91 14.15
C GLU A 134 9.86 -7.71 15.17
N HIS A 135 11.06 -7.24 15.49
CA HIS A 135 11.92 -7.88 16.49
C HIS A 135 11.28 -7.84 17.89
N GLU A 136 10.57 -6.76 18.24
CA GLU A 136 9.87 -6.67 19.53
C GLU A 136 8.69 -7.64 19.62
N VAL A 137 7.94 -7.84 18.53
CA VAL A 137 6.89 -8.87 18.47
C VAL A 137 7.48 -10.27 18.72
N LEU A 138 8.61 -10.59 18.08
CA LEU A 138 9.28 -11.89 18.26
C LEU A 138 9.80 -12.09 19.69
N LYS A 139 10.35 -11.04 20.34
CA LYS A 139 10.75 -11.09 21.76
C LYS A 139 9.57 -11.33 22.70
N GLY A 140 8.35 -10.96 22.31
CA GLY A 140 7.12 -11.24 23.04
C GLY A 140 6.68 -12.71 23.02
N ILE A 141 7.41 -13.58 22.29
CA ILE A 141 7.15 -15.02 22.21
C ILE A 141 8.01 -15.75 23.26
N ARG A 142 7.35 -16.33 24.26
CA ARG A 142 8.01 -17.11 25.30
C ARG A 142 8.57 -18.42 24.73
N PRO A 143 9.70 -18.93 25.24
CA PRO A 143 10.34 -20.16 24.74
C PRO A 143 9.40 -21.34 24.53
N GLN A 144 8.44 -21.57 25.44
CA GLN A 144 7.49 -22.69 25.35
C GLN A 144 6.45 -22.55 24.22
N HIS A 145 6.27 -21.36 23.64
CA HIS A 145 5.28 -21.11 22.59
C HIS A 145 5.86 -21.21 21.18
N TRP A 146 7.18 -21.10 21.02
CA TRP A 146 7.85 -21.29 19.72
C TRP A 146 7.55 -22.65 19.08
N PRO A 147 7.43 -23.76 19.83
CA PRO A 147 7.01 -25.04 19.28
C PRO A 147 5.62 -25.06 18.63
N LEU A 148 4.72 -24.14 19.00
CA LEU A 148 3.35 -24.07 18.48
C LEU A 148 3.29 -23.44 17.08
N ILE A 149 4.30 -22.65 16.71
CA ILE A 149 4.37 -21.94 15.44
C ILE A 149 5.07 -22.83 14.41
N ARG A 150 4.41 -23.07 13.28
CA ARG A 150 4.90 -23.93 12.20
C ARG A 150 5.69 -23.13 11.17
N GLN A 151 5.18 -21.96 10.79
CA GLN A 151 5.76 -21.11 9.75
C GLN A 151 5.63 -19.63 10.12
N LEU A 152 6.60 -18.83 9.68
CA LEU A 152 6.60 -17.39 9.80
C LEU A 152 6.87 -16.75 8.44
N ALA A 153 6.20 -15.63 8.18
CA ALA A 153 6.50 -14.72 7.09
C ALA A 153 6.60 -13.30 7.68
N ILE A 154 7.78 -12.69 7.60
CA ILE A 154 8.11 -11.45 8.29
C ILE A 154 8.62 -10.45 7.27
N GLU A 155 8.00 -9.27 7.22
CA GLU A 155 8.52 -8.11 6.50
C GLU A 155 9.37 -7.29 7.47
N LEU A 156 10.69 -7.42 7.39
CA LEU A 156 11.64 -6.95 8.39
C LEU A 156 12.44 -5.73 7.91
N HIS A 157 12.50 -4.70 8.73
CA HIS A 157 13.38 -3.56 8.55
C HIS A 157 14.75 -3.82 9.22
N ASP A 158 15.81 -3.97 8.43
CA ASP A 158 17.19 -4.16 8.89
C ASP A 158 17.82 -2.83 9.31
N VAL A 159 17.54 -2.43 10.54
CA VAL A 159 18.18 -1.29 11.21
C VAL A 159 19.06 -1.84 12.32
N ASP A 160 20.32 -1.38 12.38
CA ASP A 160 21.32 -1.78 13.38
C ASP A 160 21.64 -3.30 13.40
N GLY A 161 21.57 -3.98 12.25
CA GLY A 161 21.90 -5.41 12.13
C GLY A 161 20.81 -6.36 12.63
N ARG A 162 19.59 -5.86 12.78
CA ARG A 162 18.42 -6.61 13.25
C ARG A 162 18.10 -7.84 12.41
N LEU A 163 18.42 -7.84 11.12
CA LEU A 163 18.26 -9.03 10.28
C LEU A 163 19.05 -10.22 10.82
N ALA A 164 20.31 -10.00 11.21
CA ALA A 164 21.17 -11.06 11.75
C ALA A 164 20.64 -11.57 13.09
N GLU A 165 20.14 -10.68 13.95
CA GLU A 165 19.54 -11.04 15.24
C GLU A 165 18.29 -11.91 15.07
N VAL A 166 17.38 -11.51 14.18
CA VAL A 166 16.15 -12.26 13.88
C VAL A 166 16.47 -13.62 13.26
N GLN A 167 17.43 -13.68 12.33
CA GLN A 167 17.90 -14.94 11.76
C GLN A 167 18.46 -15.88 12.85
N ALA A 168 19.29 -15.35 13.75
CA ALA A 168 19.88 -16.13 14.84
C ALA A 168 18.82 -16.64 15.81
N LEU A 169 17.84 -15.80 16.16
CA LEU A 169 16.71 -16.15 17.02
C LEU A 169 15.89 -17.31 16.41
N LEU A 170 15.49 -17.17 15.15
CA LEU A 170 14.67 -18.18 14.46
C LEU A 170 15.44 -19.51 14.31
N LYS A 171 16.72 -19.47 13.91
CA LYS A 171 17.56 -20.67 13.86
C LYS A 171 17.75 -21.31 15.24
N GLY A 172 17.91 -20.50 16.29
CA GLY A 172 18.01 -20.96 17.68
C GLY A 172 16.76 -21.70 18.17
N HIS A 173 15.60 -21.38 17.60
CA HIS A 173 14.32 -22.08 17.83
C HIS A 173 14.04 -23.22 16.82
N GLY A 174 15.03 -23.61 16.01
CA GLY A 174 14.95 -24.78 15.13
C GLY A 174 14.29 -24.55 13.78
N TYR A 175 14.15 -23.30 13.33
CA TYR A 175 13.59 -23.01 12.01
C TYR A 175 14.66 -23.04 10.91
N ASP A 176 14.27 -23.57 9.75
CA ASP A 176 14.92 -23.30 8.46
C ASP A 176 14.51 -21.90 8.00
N VAL A 177 15.49 -21.00 7.86
CA VAL A 177 15.26 -19.58 7.57
C VAL A 177 15.77 -19.23 6.16
N VAL A 178 14.91 -18.61 5.37
CA VAL A 178 15.21 -18.03 4.05
C VAL A 178 14.94 -16.54 4.12
N CYS A 179 15.89 -15.74 3.63
CA CYS A 179 15.76 -14.29 3.57
C CYS A 179 15.89 -13.82 2.12
N GLU A 180 15.03 -12.90 1.73
CA GLU A 180 15.00 -12.31 0.40
C GLU A 180 14.97 -10.80 0.52
N GLN A 181 15.78 -10.13 -0.29
CA GLN A 181 15.72 -8.69 -0.53
C GLN A 181 15.33 -8.54 -2.00
N ASP A 182 14.20 -7.89 -2.30
CA ASP A 182 13.78 -7.71 -3.70
C ASP A 182 14.79 -6.83 -4.44
N SER A 183 15.51 -7.44 -5.38
CA SER A 183 16.60 -6.79 -6.11
C SER A 183 16.12 -5.74 -7.12
N SER A 184 14.81 -5.65 -7.37
CA SER A 184 14.22 -4.78 -8.40
C SER A 184 13.47 -3.55 -7.86
N LEU A 185 13.03 -3.58 -6.60
CA LEU A 185 12.25 -2.49 -5.97
C LEU A 185 12.83 -2.01 -4.63
N LEU A 186 13.68 -2.82 -3.98
CA LEU A 186 14.11 -2.63 -2.60
C LEU A 186 15.63 -2.58 -2.44
N HIS A 187 16.40 -2.55 -3.54
CA HIS A 187 17.87 -2.63 -3.51
C HIS A 187 18.55 -1.48 -2.74
N ASP A 188 17.86 -0.34 -2.60
CA ASP A 188 18.30 0.81 -1.81
C ASP A 188 17.52 0.97 -0.49
N THR A 189 16.78 -0.07 -0.07
CA THR A 189 15.99 -0.06 1.16
C THR A 189 16.53 -1.07 2.17
N VAL A 190 16.24 -0.82 3.44
CA VAL A 190 16.57 -1.72 4.55
C VAL A 190 15.55 -2.86 4.71
N LEU A 191 14.65 -3.09 3.75
CA LEU A 191 13.54 -4.02 3.91
C LEU A 191 13.87 -5.42 3.38
N TYR A 192 13.58 -6.45 4.19
CA TYR A 192 13.81 -7.86 3.90
C TYR A 192 12.56 -8.70 4.17
N ASN A 193 12.28 -9.65 3.29
CA ASN A 193 11.31 -10.70 3.55
C ASN A 193 12.02 -11.89 4.19
N VAL A 194 11.61 -12.27 5.40
CA VAL A 194 12.14 -13.40 6.15
C VAL A 194 11.07 -14.48 6.26
N TYR A 195 11.35 -15.65 5.69
CA TYR A 195 10.51 -16.84 5.77
C TYR A 195 11.18 -17.86 6.68
N ALA A 196 10.43 -18.43 7.62
CA ALA A 196 10.95 -19.44 8.52
C ALA A 196 9.98 -20.62 8.64
N ARG A 197 10.50 -21.84 8.56
CA ARG A 197 9.68 -23.06 8.66
C ARG A 197 10.36 -24.11 9.54
N ARG A 198 9.58 -24.84 10.33
CA ARG A 198 10.03 -26.03 11.05
C ARG A 198 9.68 -27.32 10.30
N ALA A 199 10.56 -28.32 10.42
CA ALA A 199 10.42 -29.63 9.78
C ALA A 199 9.49 -30.58 10.56
N ASP A 200 9.13 -30.21 11.79
CA ASP A 200 8.55 -31.07 12.81
C ASP A 200 7.17 -31.64 12.41
N GLY A 201 7.16 -32.95 12.08
CA GLY A 201 6.32 -33.96 12.74
C GLY A 201 4.92 -34.25 12.20
N HIS A 202 4.20 -33.27 11.65
CA HIS A 202 2.92 -33.57 11.00
C HIS A 202 3.15 -33.70 9.51
N GLY A 203 3.30 -34.96 9.09
CA GLY A 203 3.46 -35.36 7.71
C GLY A 203 2.58 -34.52 6.80
N THR A 204 3.18 -34.06 5.71
CA THR A 204 2.46 -33.47 4.59
C THR A 204 1.46 -34.52 4.10
N ALA A 205 0.23 -34.52 4.63
CA ALA A 205 -0.87 -34.82 3.75
C ALA A 205 -0.80 -33.68 2.74
N PRO A 206 -0.52 -33.95 1.45
CA PRO A 206 -0.70 -32.92 0.45
C PRO A 206 -2.10 -32.35 0.68
N HIS A 207 -2.20 -31.03 0.81
CA HIS A 207 -3.50 -30.39 0.64
C HIS A 207 -4.07 -31.00 -0.64
N PRO A 208 -5.30 -31.55 -0.64
CA PRO A 208 -5.93 -31.85 -1.91
C PRO A 208 -5.87 -30.53 -2.66
N ALA A 209 -5.09 -30.51 -3.75
CA ALA A 209 -5.15 -29.42 -4.70
C ALA A 209 -6.65 -29.24 -4.94
N ALA A 210 -7.17 -28.06 -4.62
CA ALA A 210 -8.54 -27.72 -4.97
C ALA A 210 -8.69 -28.15 -6.42
N ALA A 211 -9.63 -29.09 -6.68
CA ALA A 211 -9.83 -29.58 -8.03
C ALA A 211 -9.95 -28.33 -8.91
N PRO A 212 -9.10 -28.16 -9.94
CA PRO A 212 -9.17 -26.97 -10.75
C PRO A 212 -10.61 -26.90 -11.26
N ALA A 213 -11.32 -25.83 -10.89
CA ALA A 213 -12.62 -25.56 -11.46
C ALA A 213 -12.42 -25.66 -12.97
N GLN A 214 -13.15 -26.57 -13.63
CA GLN A 214 -13.02 -26.85 -15.05
C GLN A 214 -13.54 -25.67 -15.87
N HIS A 215 -12.83 -24.55 -15.84
CA HIS A 215 -12.90 -23.52 -16.86
C HIS A 215 -11.98 -23.98 -17.98
N CYS A 216 -12.57 -24.68 -18.97
CA CYS A 216 -11.87 -25.00 -20.19
C CYS A 216 -11.98 -23.78 -21.11
N TRP A 217 -10.94 -22.93 -21.12
CA TRP A 217 -10.90 -21.81 -22.07
C TRP A 217 -10.61 -22.35 -23.48
N SER A 218 -11.46 -22.01 -24.45
CA SER A 218 -11.33 -22.44 -25.85
C SER A 218 -10.30 -21.62 -26.65
N GLY A 219 -9.52 -20.75 -25.99
CA GLY A 219 -8.48 -19.94 -26.61
C GLY A 219 -8.02 -18.76 -25.75
N ARG A 220 -6.93 -18.10 -26.17
CA ARG A 220 -6.30 -16.96 -25.47
C ARG A 220 -7.29 -15.83 -25.15
N THR A 221 -8.15 -15.46 -26.10
CA THR A 221 -9.13 -14.38 -25.91
C THR A 221 -10.16 -14.74 -24.84
N ALA A 222 -10.70 -15.96 -24.89
CA ALA A 222 -11.67 -16.43 -23.90
C ALA A 222 -11.09 -16.48 -22.48
N LEU A 223 -9.82 -16.86 -22.33
CA LEU A 223 -9.10 -16.81 -21.05
C LEU A 223 -8.95 -15.37 -20.55
N LEU A 224 -8.49 -14.45 -21.39
CA LEU A 224 -8.25 -13.07 -20.98
C LEU A 224 -9.55 -12.33 -20.65
N ASP A 225 -10.63 -12.59 -21.38
CA ASP A 225 -11.93 -11.99 -21.11
C ASP A 225 -12.57 -12.52 -19.83
N ASP A 226 -12.41 -13.82 -19.54
CA ASP A 226 -12.87 -14.44 -18.29
C ASP A 226 -12.09 -13.90 -17.07
N VAL A 227 -10.77 -13.76 -17.19
CA VAL A 227 -9.93 -13.12 -16.16
C VAL A 227 -10.38 -11.68 -15.92
N ARG A 228 -10.60 -10.90 -16.99
CA ARG A 228 -11.10 -9.52 -16.88
C ARG A 228 -12.48 -9.44 -16.24
N GLY A 229 -13.39 -10.33 -16.63
CA GLY A 229 -14.74 -10.41 -16.06
C GLY A 229 -14.69 -10.75 -14.57
N SER A 230 -13.96 -11.79 -14.21
CA SER A 230 -13.77 -12.21 -12.83
C SER A 230 -13.16 -11.09 -11.97
N LEU A 231 -12.15 -10.38 -12.47
CA LEU A 231 -11.56 -9.26 -11.75
C LEU A 231 -12.53 -8.09 -11.60
N ARG A 232 -13.38 -7.80 -12.59
CA ARG A 232 -14.41 -6.75 -12.49
C ARG A 232 -15.44 -7.03 -11.39
N ASP A 233 -15.71 -8.29 -11.12
CA ASP A 233 -16.70 -8.69 -10.12
C ASP A 233 -16.19 -8.49 -8.68
N VAL A 234 -14.86 -8.52 -8.47
CA VAL A 234 -14.25 -8.43 -7.13
C VAL A 234 -13.40 -7.18 -6.91
N LEU A 235 -12.99 -6.49 -7.98
CA LEU A 235 -12.15 -5.30 -7.91
C LEU A 235 -12.86 -4.07 -8.50
N PRO A 236 -12.71 -2.89 -7.88
CA PRO A 236 -13.07 -1.62 -8.51
C PRO A 236 -12.34 -1.42 -9.85
N HIS A 237 -12.95 -0.68 -10.78
CA HIS A 237 -12.42 -0.48 -12.15
C HIS A 237 -10.96 -0.01 -12.18
N TYR A 238 -10.57 0.85 -11.25
CA TYR A 238 -9.22 1.41 -11.17
C TYR A 238 -8.14 0.44 -10.65
N MET A 239 -8.54 -0.71 -10.09
CA MET A 239 -7.62 -1.79 -9.70
C MET A 239 -7.46 -2.83 -10.81
N LEU A 240 -8.17 -2.69 -11.93
CA LEU A 240 -8.05 -3.61 -13.06
C LEU A 240 -6.79 -3.27 -13.85
N PRO A 241 -5.92 -4.26 -14.12
CA PRO A 241 -4.80 -4.09 -15.04
C PRO A 241 -5.27 -3.59 -16.40
N SER A 242 -4.56 -2.59 -16.93
CA SER A 242 -4.83 -1.99 -18.24
C SER A 242 -4.46 -2.91 -19.41
N ALA A 243 -3.52 -3.82 -19.19
CA ALA A 243 -3.07 -4.80 -20.16
C ALA A 243 -2.80 -6.16 -19.50
N TYR A 244 -2.93 -7.23 -20.30
CA TYR A 244 -2.74 -8.61 -19.86
C TYR A 244 -1.90 -9.35 -20.89
N THR A 245 -0.77 -9.90 -20.47
CA THR A 245 0.12 -10.67 -21.34
C THR A 245 0.12 -12.13 -20.94
N LEU A 246 -0.38 -12.97 -21.84
CA LEU A 246 -0.26 -14.41 -21.68
C LEU A 246 1.13 -14.87 -22.11
N LEU A 247 1.82 -15.55 -21.19
CA LEU A 247 3.12 -16.20 -21.39
C LEU A 247 2.94 -17.71 -21.27
N GLU A 248 3.62 -18.47 -22.12
CA GLU A 248 3.65 -19.94 -22.01
C GLU A 248 4.48 -20.41 -20.81
N ALA A 249 5.54 -19.67 -20.49
CA ALA A 249 6.37 -19.87 -19.31
C ALA A 249 6.89 -18.53 -18.80
N LEU A 250 7.07 -18.42 -17.49
CA LEU A 250 7.73 -17.26 -16.90
C LEU A 250 9.23 -17.31 -17.21
N PRO A 251 9.83 -16.22 -17.74
CA PRO A 251 11.26 -16.19 -17.98
C PRO A 251 12.00 -16.27 -16.65
N LEU A 252 12.97 -17.17 -16.53
CA LEU A 252 13.76 -17.33 -15.32
C LEU A 252 15.22 -16.95 -15.58
N ASN A 253 15.86 -16.33 -14.59
CA ASN A 253 17.29 -16.07 -14.59
C ASN A 253 18.09 -17.34 -14.25
N GLN A 254 19.42 -17.25 -14.27
CA GLN A 254 20.32 -18.37 -14.02
C GLN A 254 20.16 -19.00 -12.61
N ASN A 255 19.56 -18.27 -11.67
CA ASN A 255 19.28 -18.73 -10.32
C ASN A 255 17.86 -19.31 -10.17
N GLY A 256 17.13 -19.49 -11.28
CA GLY A 256 15.76 -20.01 -11.29
C GLY A 256 14.70 -19.02 -10.78
N LYS A 257 15.04 -17.72 -10.63
CA LYS A 257 14.07 -16.67 -10.25
C LYS A 257 13.49 -15.99 -11.48
N LEU A 258 12.31 -15.38 -11.36
CA LEU A 258 11.69 -14.59 -12.44
C LEU A 258 12.65 -13.50 -12.94
N ASP A 259 12.97 -13.52 -14.23
CA ASP A 259 13.68 -12.45 -14.93
C ASP A 259 12.67 -11.43 -15.45
N ARG A 260 12.45 -10.38 -14.65
CA ARG A 260 11.50 -9.31 -15.00
C ARG A 260 11.94 -8.50 -16.22
N ASN A 261 13.23 -8.41 -16.51
CA ASN A 261 13.73 -7.68 -17.68
C ASN A 261 13.48 -8.44 -18.98
N ALA A 262 13.31 -9.76 -18.89
CA ALA A 262 12.92 -10.62 -20.00
C ALA A 262 11.40 -10.73 -20.18
N LEU A 263 10.59 -10.08 -19.33
CA LEU A 263 9.15 -10.01 -19.54
C LEU A 263 8.84 -9.12 -20.75
N PRO A 264 8.00 -9.58 -21.70
CA PRO A 264 7.58 -8.74 -22.81
C PRO A 264 6.71 -7.59 -22.32
N ASP A 265 6.88 -6.42 -22.95
CA ASP A 265 6.02 -5.26 -22.74
C ASP A 265 4.56 -5.67 -23.00
N PRO A 266 3.64 -5.46 -22.04
CA PRO A 266 2.25 -5.83 -22.19
C PRO A 266 1.49 -5.05 -23.27
N GLY A 267 2.12 -4.02 -23.84
CA GLY A 267 1.56 -3.19 -24.87
C GLY A 267 0.54 -2.22 -24.28
N ARG A 268 0.72 -0.93 -24.54
CA ARG A 268 -0.28 0.08 -24.18
C ARG A 268 -1.50 -0.14 -25.08
N PRO A 269 -2.73 -0.25 -24.54
CA PRO A 269 -3.91 -0.15 -25.39
C PRO A 269 -3.85 1.22 -26.08
N ARG A 270 -3.56 1.25 -27.38
CA ARG A 270 -3.59 2.49 -28.16
C ARG A 270 -5.06 2.87 -28.32
N THR A 271 -5.54 3.74 -27.45
CA THR A 271 -6.74 4.53 -27.73
C THR A 271 -6.38 5.44 -28.90
N ASP A 272 -7.23 5.51 -29.93
CA ASP A 272 -7.00 6.44 -31.03
C ASP A 272 -6.89 7.87 -30.48
N PRO A 273 -5.92 8.69 -30.94
CA PRO A 273 -5.74 10.05 -30.44
C PRO A 273 -7.04 10.82 -30.60
N THR A 274 -7.60 11.26 -29.47
CA THR A 274 -8.85 12.01 -29.46
C THR A 274 -8.56 13.38 -28.88
N PRO A 275 -8.43 14.41 -29.74
CA PRO A 275 -8.06 15.74 -29.29
C PRO A 275 -9.15 16.33 -28.39
N PRO A 276 -8.77 17.19 -27.43
CA PRO A 276 -9.71 17.83 -26.52
C PRO A 276 -10.66 18.77 -27.27
N ARG A 277 -11.95 18.64 -26.94
CA ARG A 277 -13.09 19.35 -27.55
C ARG A 277 -13.65 20.44 -26.66
N THR A 278 -13.55 20.28 -25.34
CA THR A 278 -14.00 21.28 -24.36
C THR A 278 -12.83 21.96 -23.66
N ARG A 279 -13.10 23.13 -23.06
CA ARG A 279 -12.10 23.83 -22.24
C ARG A 279 -11.69 23.00 -21.02
N ALA A 280 -12.64 22.31 -20.39
CA ALA A 280 -12.35 21.41 -19.27
C ALA A 280 -11.44 20.24 -19.69
N GLU A 281 -11.65 19.67 -20.88
CA GLU A 281 -10.77 18.65 -21.44
C GLU A 281 -9.36 19.19 -21.72
N GLN A 282 -9.23 20.40 -22.29
CA GLN A 282 -7.93 21.03 -22.54
C GLN A 282 -7.16 21.29 -21.24
N ASP A 283 -7.83 21.88 -20.26
CA ASP A 283 -7.24 22.19 -18.96
C ASP A 283 -6.83 20.89 -18.24
N LEU A 284 -7.67 19.84 -18.28
CA LEU A 284 -7.34 18.56 -17.67
C LEU A 284 -6.22 17.81 -18.40
N CYS A 285 -6.16 17.82 -19.73
CA CYS A 285 -5.04 17.27 -20.47
C CYS A 285 -3.72 17.92 -20.02
N SER A 286 -3.69 19.25 -19.90
CA SER A 286 -2.52 19.99 -19.42
C SER A 286 -2.17 19.64 -17.97
N LEU A 287 -3.16 19.67 -17.08
CA LEU A 287 -2.96 19.36 -15.66
C LEU A 287 -2.46 17.93 -15.43
N ILE A 288 -3.00 16.96 -16.18
CA ILE A 288 -2.59 15.56 -16.08
C ILE A 288 -1.20 15.37 -16.68
N ALA A 289 -0.90 15.99 -17.84
CA ALA A 289 0.45 16.00 -18.41
C ALA A 289 1.48 16.54 -17.41
N ASP A 290 1.15 17.65 -16.73
CA ASP A 290 2.04 18.26 -15.74
C ASP A 290 2.21 17.42 -14.48
N VAL A 291 1.15 16.76 -14.00
CA VAL A 291 1.20 15.93 -12.80
C VAL A 291 1.95 14.63 -13.08
N LEU A 292 1.71 14.01 -14.24
CA LEU A 292 2.33 12.73 -14.64
C LEU A 292 3.68 12.91 -15.33
N ARG A 293 4.04 14.16 -15.68
CA ARG A 293 5.27 14.52 -16.40
C ARG A 293 5.41 13.75 -17.72
N VAL A 294 4.32 13.67 -18.47
CA VAL A 294 4.27 13.07 -19.81
C VAL A 294 4.09 14.15 -20.88
N ASP A 295 4.64 13.93 -22.07
CA ASP A 295 4.65 14.94 -23.13
C ASP A 295 3.25 15.32 -23.63
N GLN A 296 2.34 14.35 -23.71
CA GLN A 296 0.99 14.54 -24.23
C GLN A 296 0.00 13.60 -23.55
N VAL A 297 -1.17 14.15 -23.24
CA VAL A 297 -2.33 13.43 -22.70
C VAL A 297 -3.52 13.71 -23.61
N GLU A 298 -4.16 12.64 -24.09
CA GLU A 298 -5.34 12.67 -24.93
C GLU A 298 -6.62 12.51 -24.09
N THR A 299 -7.78 12.88 -24.64
CA THR A 299 -9.03 12.82 -23.86
C THR A 299 -9.48 11.42 -23.46
N GLY A 300 -9.04 10.41 -24.20
CA GLY A 300 -9.28 9.00 -23.91
C GLY A 300 -8.22 8.35 -23.02
N ASP A 301 -7.18 9.09 -22.63
CA ASP A 301 -6.16 8.55 -21.74
C ASP A 301 -6.71 8.40 -20.33
N ASN A 302 -6.45 7.23 -19.74
CA ASN A 302 -6.73 6.94 -18.35
C ASN A 302 -5.53 7.38 -17.49
N PHE A 303 -5.81 8.16 -16.45
CA PHE A 303 -4.83 8.69 -15.50
C PHE A 303 -3.94 7.60 -14.87
N PHE A 304 -4.52 6.47 -14.49
CA PHE A 304 -3.80 5.36 -13.85
C PHE A 304 -2.99 4.54 -14.86
N ASP A 305 -3.49 4.42 -16.09
CA ASP A 305 -2.78 3.73 -17.18
C ASP A 305 -1.54 4.53 -17.64
N LEU A 306 -1.54 5.84 -17.40
CA LEU A 306 -0.41 6.75 -17.61
C LEU A 306 0.62 6.74 -16.45
N GLY A 307 0.47 5.85 -15.47
CA GLY A 307 1.37 5.78 -14.31
C GLY A 307 0.94 6.64 -13.13
N GLY A 308 -0.28 7.19 -13.15
CA GLY A 308 -0.88 7.86 -12.02
C GLY A 308 -1.13 6.90 -10.85
N ASP A 309 -0.92 7.39 -9.63
CA ASP A 309 -1.23 6.66 -8.40
C ASP A 309 -2.08 7.51 -7.44
N SER A 310 -2.36 6.98 -6.24
CA SER A 310 -3.17 7.70 -5.24
C SER A 310 -2.55 9.03 -4.79
N LEU A 311 -1.22 9.16 -4.84
CA LEU A 311 -0.52 10.39 -4.48
C LEU A 311 -0.71 11.44 -5.58
N LEU A 312 -0.43 11.06 -6.82
CA LEU A 312 -0.58 11.92 -7.99
C LEU A 312 -2.06 12.31 -8.20
N ALA A 313 -3.01 11.39 -7.98
CA ALA A 313 -4.44 11.67 -8.06
C ALA A 313 -4.88 12.74 -7.06
N SER A 314 -4.33 12.72 -5.84
CA SER A 314 -4.66 13.76 -4.85
C SER A 314 -4.06 15.11 -5.22
N GLY A 315 -2.82 15.13 -5.72
CA GLY A 315 -2.20 16.34 -6.27
C GLY A 315 -3.03 16.92 -7.43
N LEU A 316 -3.51 16.07 -8.33
CA LEU A 316 -4.40 16.44 -9.43
C LEU A 316 -5.70 17.09 -8.92
N THR A 317 -6.38 16.50 -7.92
CA THR A 317 -7.60 17.10 -7.35
C THR A 317 -7.35 18.47 -6.72
N GLY A 318 -6.20 18.68 -6.07
CA GLY A 318 -5.80 19.98 -5.52
C GLY A 318 -5.57 21.04 -6.60
N ARG A 319 -4.93 20.65 -7.71
CA ARG A 319 -4.72 21.55 -8.86
C ARG A 319 -6.01 21.91 -9.57
N ILE A 320 -6.89 20.94 -9.81
CA ILE A 320 -8.24 21.17 -10.33
C ILE A 320 -8.98 22.19 -9.46
N GLY A 321 -8.89 22.05 -8.13
CA GLY A 321 -9.48 23.01 -7.18
C GLY A 321 -8.96 24.43 -7.31
N ARG A 322 -7.64 24.58 -7.50
CA ARG A 322 -6.96 25.88 -7.58
C ARG A 322 -7.16 26.57 -8.92
N GLU A 323 -6.99 25.83 -10.01
CA GLU A 323 -6.95 26.36 -11.37
C GLU A 323 -8.34 26.45 -12.01
N LEU A 324 -9.22 25.49 -11.70
CA LEU A 324 -10.58 25.42 -12.25
C LEU A 324 -11.65 25.89 -11.25
N GLY A 325 -11.27 26.11 -9.99
CA GLY A 325 -12.17 26.66 -8.97
C GLY A 325 -13.31 25.73 -8.56
N VAL A 326 -13.17 24.42 -8.79
CA VAL A 326 -14.19 23.40 -8.49
C VAL A 326 -13.64 22.33 -7.56
N ARG A 327 -14.49 21.78 -6.68
CA ARG A 327 -14.05 20.71 -5.78
C ARG A 327 -14.29 19.34 -6.41
N VAL A 328 -13.21 18.64 -6.72
CA VAL A 328 -13.22 17.23 -7.11
C VAL A 328 -12.58 16.41 -5.98
N LEU A 329 -13.20 15.29 -5.64
CA LEU A 329 -12.72 14.34 -4.64
C LEU A 329 -11.92 13.22 -5.32
N ILE A 330 -10.98 12.62 -4.60
CA ILE A 330 -10.13 11.55 -5.13
C ILE A 330 -10.94 10.34 -5.63
N ASN A 331 -12.05 10.00 -4.96
CA ASN A 331 -12.93 8.91 -5.37
C ASN A 331 -13.63 9.20 -6.71
N GLU A 332 -13.81 10.47 -7.07
CA GLU A 332 -14.37 10.86 -8.37
C GLU A 332 -13.36 10.66 -9.49
N VAL A 333 -12.06 10.88 -9.24
CA VAL A 333 -10.97 10.53 -10.19
C VAL A 333 -10.92 9.02 -10.40
N TYR A 334 -11.08 8.24 -9.32
CA TYR A 334 -11.16 6.78 -9.42
C TYR A 334 -12.40 6.28 -10.17
N ALA A 335 -13.53 6.97 -10.05
CA ALA A 335 -14.77 6.62 -10.74
C ALA A 335 -14.79 7.07 -12.21
N ALA A 336 -14.02 8.10 -12.56
CA ALA A 336 -13.92 8.68 -13.90
C ALA A 336 -12.44 8.88 -14.28
N PRO A 337 -11.71 7.79 -14.55
CA PRO A 337 -10.25 7.84 -14.70
C PRO A 337 -9.78 8.37 -16.06
N ASP A 338 -10.63 8.34 -17.09
CA ASP A 338 -10.34 8.95 -18.39
C ASP A 338 -10.59 10.47 -18.37
N VAL A 339 -9.78 11.22 -19.11
CA VAL A 339 -9.84 12.70 -19.12
C VAL A 339 -11.22 13.22 -19.51
N ALA A 340 -11.87 12.62 -20.52
CA ALA A 340 -13.21 13.02 -20.95
C ALA A 340 -14.27 12.79 -19.86
N ALA A 341 -14.20 11.68 -19.12
CA ALA A 341 -15.09 11.42 -18.00
C ALA A 341 -14.82 12.35 -16.82
N LEU A 342 -13.55 12.61 -16.50
CA LEU A 342 -13.18 13.55 -15.45
C LEU A 342 -13.60 14.99 -15.81
N ALA A 343 -13.54 15.38 -17.08
CA ALA A 343 -14.05 16.67 -17.56
C ALA A 343 -15.54 16.82 -17.27
N ARG A 344 -16.35 15.78 -17.50
CA ARG A 344 -17.78 15.79 -17.16
C ARG A 344 -18.04 15.91 -15.66
N VAL A 345 -17.14 15.40 -14.82
CA VAL A 345 -17.21 15.57 -13.36
C VAL A 345 -16.90 17.02 -13.00
N VAL A 346 -15.80 17.56 -13.51
CA VAL A 346 -15.37 18.96 -13.30
C VAL A 346 -16.45 19.95 -13.71
N GLU A 347 -17.10 19.74 -14.85
CA GLU A 347 -18.18 20.61 -15.35
C GLU A 347 -19.43 20.62 -14.44
N LYS A 348 -19.66 19.53 -13.69
CA LYS A 348 -20.80 19.39 -12.77
C LYS A 348 -20.43 19.66 -11.32
N ALA A 349 -19.15 19.80 -11.01
CA ALA A 349 -18.65 19.92 -9.65
C ALA A 349 -19.03 21.28 -9.02
N PRO A 350 -19.33 21.31 -7.72
CA PRO A 350 -19.63 22.55 -7.02
C PRO A 350 -18.39 23.46 -6.97
N LYS A 351 -18.60 24.77 -7.06
CA LYS A 351 -17.52 25.76 -6.89
C LYS A 351 -16.84 25.58 -5.54
N ALA A 352 -15.52 25.56 -5.54
CA ALA A 352 -14.72 25.48 -4.33
C ALA A 352 -14.98 26.73 -3.46
N ARG A 353 -15.38 26.53 -2.19
CA ARG A 353 -15.45 27.64 -1.23
C ARG A 353 -14.02 27.95 -0.79
N THR A 354 -13.52 29.13 -1.14
CA THR A 354 -12.21 29.61 -0.67
C THR A 354 -12.24 29.69 0.87
N PRO A 355 -11.32 29.03 1.59
CA PRO A 355 -11.19 29.28 3.02
C PRO A 355 -10.67 30.72 3.18
N GLN A 356 -11.50 31.61 3.73
CA GLN A 356 -11.06 32.93 4.14
C GLN A 356 -10.07 32.75 5.31
N LEU A 357 -8.77 32.84 5.04
CA LEU A 357 -7.78 33.04 6.10
C LEU A 357 -8.15 34.33 6.85
N ARG A 358 -8.73 34.18 8.05
CA ARG A 358 -8.84 35.28 9.00
C ARG A 358 -7.43 35.72 9.34
N ARG A 359 -6.97 36.83 8.75
CA ARG A 359 -5.80 37.57 9.21
C ARG A 359 -5.99 37.83 10.71
N ARG A 360 -5.17 37.16 11.54
CA ARG A 360 -5.04 37.47 12.97
C ARG A 360 -4.49 38.90 13.03
N GLY A 361 -5.30 39.84 13.51
CA GLY A 361 -4.90 41.22 13.67
C GLY A 361 -3.65 41.29 14.56
N THR A 362 -2.60 41.91 14.03
CA THR A 362 -1.49 42.45 14.79
C THR A 362 -2.05 43.43 15.81
N GLY A 363 -2.00 43.06 17.09
CA GLY A 363 -2.36 43.95 18.18
C GLY A 363 -1.27 45.00 18.36
N GLU A 364 -1.58 46.23 17.96
CA GLU A 364 -0.95 47.42 18.52
C GLU A 364 -1.38 47.57 19.98
N ARG A 365 -0.40 47.65 20.88
CA ARG A 365 -0.44 48.40 22.15
C ARG A 365 0.97 48.93 22.33
N GLY A 366 1.23 50.23 22.46
CA GLY A 366 0.49 51.21 23.26
C GLY A 366 1.38 51.55 24.44
#